data_AF-A0A8C4RUF0-F1
#
_entry.id   AF-A0A8C4RUF0-F1
#
_cell.length_a   1.000
_cell.length_b   1.000
_cell.length_c   1.000
_cell.angle_alpha   90.00
_cell.angle_beta   90.00
_cell.angle_gamma   90.00
#
_symmetry.space_group_name_H-M   'P 1'
#
loop_
_entity.id
_entity.type
_entity.pdbx_description
1 polymer ?
#
loop_
_entity_poly.entity_id
_entity_poly.type
_entity_poly.pdbx_seq_one_letter_code
_entity_poly.pdbx_strand_id
1 'polypeptide(L)' 'MAPLRVLELYSGIGGMHYALNASGLSAEVVAAVDVNTTANEVYKHNFPDVYLWPKTIEVRPWPEKLNLPKAEQLAF' A
#
# COMPACT_ATOMS: atom_id res chain seq x y z
N MET A 1 -20.33 -1.47 10.11
CA MET A 1 -19.67 -2.16 8.99
C MET A 1 -18.17 -2.00 9.16
N ALA A 2 -17.37 -3.00 8.80
CA ALA A 2 -15.90 -2.86 8.83
C ALA A 2 -15.42 -1.94 7.69
N PRO A 3 -14.31 -1.20 7.87
CA PRO A 3 -13.78 -0.33 6.83
C PRO A 3 -13.28 -1.14 5.62
N LEU A 4 -13.41 -0.55 4.43
CA LEU A 4 -12.83 -1.10 3.20
C LEU A 4 -11.30 -1.08 3.31
N ARG A 5 -10.66 -2.22 3.07
CA ARG A 5 -9.20 -2.33 3.04
C ARG A 5 -8.71 -1.96 1.65
N VAL A 6 -7.91 -0.91 1.54
CA VAL A 6 -7.44 -0.34 0.26
C VAL A 6 -5.95 -0.57 0.08
N LEU A 7 -5.57 -1.09 -1.08
CA LEU A 7 -4.19 -1.19 -1.53
C LEU A 7 -3.93 -0.09 -2.57
N GLU A 8 -2.98 0.79 -2.30
CA GLU A 8 -2.61 1.88 -3.21
C GLU A 8 -1.42 1.50 -4.07
N LEU A 9 -1.69 1.16 -5.34
CA LEU A 9 -0.67 0.89 -6.34
C LEU A 9 -0.26 2.18 -7.04
N TYR A 10 1.04 2.33 -7.33
CA TYR A 10 1.60 3.57 -7.87
C TYR A 10 1.26 4.76 -6.98
N SER A 11 1.54 4.62 -5.68
CA SER A 11 1.05 5.55 -4.65
C SER A 11 1.58 6.98 -4.82
N GLY A 12 2.72 7.16 -5.49
CA GLY A 12 3.36 8.45 -5.67
C GLY A 12 3.50 9.19 -4.35
N ILE A 13 3.09 10.46 -4.32
CA ILE A 13 3.09 11.31 -3.12
C ILE A 13 1.80 11.20 -2.26
N GLY A 14 0.87 10.32 -2.63
CA GLY A 14 -0.36 10.05 -1.85
C GLY A 14 -1.61 10.81 -2.29
N GLY A 15 -1.72 11.18 -3.57
CA GLY A 15 -2.90 11.85 -4.11
C GLY A 15 -4.20 11.02 -3.96
N MET A 16 -4.13 9.70 -4.20
CA MET A 16 -5.27 8.81 -4.01
C MET A 16 -5.67 8.67 -2.53
N HIS A 17 -4.70 8.69 -1.62
CA HIS A 17 -4.97 8.62 -0.18
C HIS A 17 -5.79 9.84 0.26
N TYR A 18 -5.37 11.03 -0.16
CA TYR A 18 -6.14 12.25 0.09
C TYR A 18 -7.54 12.21 -0.55
N ALA A 19 -7.67 11.69 -1.78
CA ALA A 19 -8.97 11.53 -2.43
C ALA A 19 -9.89 10.56 -1.67
N LEU A 20 -9.33 9.45 -1.16
CA LEU A 20 -10.06 8.48 -0.34
C LEU A 20 -10.55 9.13 0.97
N ASN A 21 -9.69 9.88 1.66
CA ASN A 21 -10.07 10.62 2.86
C ASN A 21 -11.17 11.65 2.57
N ALA A 22 -11.09 12.35 1.43
CA ALA A 22 -12.10 13.32 1.01
C ALA A 22 -13.44 12.69 0.59
N SER A 23 -13.45 11.41 0.20
CA SER A 23 -14.65 10.71 -0.27
C SER A 23 -15.69 10.44 0.83
N GLY A 24 -15.29 10.48 2.11
CA GLY A 24 -16.15 10.13 3.24
C GLY A 24 -16.49 8.63 3.33
N LEU A 25 -15.88 7.78 2.49
CA LEU A 25 -16.01 6.33 2.60
C LEU A 25 -15.31 5.83 3.87
N SER A 26 -15.92 4.85 4.54
CA SER A 26 -15.24 4.11 5.61
C SER A 26 -14.22 3.17 4.98
N ALA A 27 -12.98 3.63 4.85
CA ALA A 27 -11.88 2.92 4.22
C ALA A 27 -10.56 3.17 4.94
N GLU A 28 -9.64 2.21 4.83
CA GLU A 28 -8.30 2.25 5.41
C GLU A 28 -7.30 1.79 4.35
N VAL A 29 -6.28 2.60 4.09
CA VAL A 29 -5.16 2.21 3.24
C VAL A 29 -4.25 1.29 4.04
N VAL A 30 -4.26 0.00 3.69
CA VAL A 30 -3.48 -1.03 4.40
C VAL A 30 -2.04 -1.11 3.91
N ALA A 31 -1.81 -0.74 2.65
CA ALA A 31 -0.48 -0.66 2.07
C ALA A 31 -0.47 0.27 0.85
N ALA A 32 0.68 0.90 0.63
CA ALA A 32 0.99 1.72 -0.53
C ALA A 32 2.25 1.18 -1.23
N VAL A 33 2.33 1.26 -2.56
CA VAL A 33 3.42 0.70 -3.36
C VAL A 33 3.89 1.69 -4.41
N ASP A 34 5.17 2.05 -4.37
CA ASP A 34 5.83 2.85 -5.41
C ASP A 34 7.35 2.60 -5.41
N VAL A 35 7.98 2.69 -6.57
CA VAL A 35 9.43 2.51 -6.73
C VAL A 35 10.22 3.81 -6.52
N ASN A 36 9.58 4.96 -6.66
CA ASN A 36 10.26 6.26 -6.60
C ASN A 36 10.57 6.64 -5.16
N THR A 37 11.85 6.66 -4.81
CA THR A 37 12.33 6.94 -3.44
C THR A 37 11.94 8.35 -2.96
N THR A 38 12.00 9.35 -3.83
CA THR A 38 11.59 10.73 -3.49
C THR A 38 10.09 10.82 -3.24
N ALA A 39 9.27 10.16 -4.06
CA ALA A 39 7.83 10.09 -3.83
C ALA A 39 7.52 9.37 -2.51
N ASN A 40 8.26 8.30 -2.21
CA ASN A 40 8.14 7.53 -0.98
C ASN A 40 8.45 8.35 0.28
N GLU A 41 9.50 9.17 0.26
CA GLU A 41 9.83 10.09 1.36
C GLU A 41 8.69 11.09 1.60
N VAL A 42 8.14 11.66 0.52
CA VAL A 42 7.00 12.59 0.61
C VAL A 42 5.74 11.85 1.12
N TYR A 43 5.44 10.66 0.61
CA TYR A 43 4.31 9.86 1.06
C TYR A 43 4.42 9.57 2.56
N LYS A 44 5.57 9.06 3.02
CA LYS A 44 5.79 8.74 4.44
C LYS A 44 5.78 9.96 5.35
N HIS A 45 6.21 11.12 4.86
CA HIS A 45 6.09 12.37 5.62
C HIS A 45 4.61 12.71 5.91
N ASN A 46 3.71 12.50 4.95
CA ASN A 46 2.28 12.78 5.10
C ASN A 46 1.51 11.66 5.81
N PHE A 47 1.89 10.40 5.57
CA PHE A 47 1.20 9.20 6.05
C PHE A 47 2.19 8.26 6.75
N PRO A 48 2.71 8.64 7.94
CA PRO A 48 3.77 7.90 8.61
C PRO A 48 3.35 6.48 9.02
N ASP A 49 2.06 6.28 9.31
CA ASP A 49 1.52 5.02 9.83
C ASP A 49 1.19 3.99 8.74
N VAL A 50 1.09 4.41 7.47
CA VAL A 50 0.74 3.51 6.35
C VAL A 50 1.94 2.66 5.95
N TYR A 51 1.76 1.35 5.81
CA TYR A 51 2.83 0.49 5.31
C TYR A 51 3.17 0.84 3.84
N LEU A 52 4.38 1.36 3.62
CA LEU A 52 4.86 1.72 2.28
C LEU A 52 5.84 0.65 1.81
N TRP A 53 5.57 0.10 0.64
CA TRP A 53 6.38 -0.94 0.03
C TRP A 53 7.17 -0.38 -1.17
N PRO A 54 8.47 -0.09 -0.99
CA PRO A 54 9.29 0.52 -2.03
C PRO A 54 9.79 -0.52 -3.05
N LYS A 55 8.89 -1.15 -3.82
CA LYS A 55 9.20 -2.19 -4.82
C LYS A 55 8.36 -2.06 -6.08
N THR A 56 8.80 -2.73 -7.16
CA THR A 56 8.04 -2.83 -8.40
C THR A 56 6.76 -3.62 -8.18
N ILE A 57 5.69 -3.24 -8.89
CA ILE A 57 4.41 -3.94 -8.81
C ILE A 57 4.39 -5.26 -9.59
N GLU A 58 5.41 -5.50 -10.42
CA GLU A 58 5.32 -6.37 -11.58
C GLU A 58 5.38 -7.86 -11.23
N VAL A 59 5.96 -8.25 -10.09
CA VAL A 59 6.13 -9.68 -9.78
C VAL A 59 6.11 -9.97 -8.28
N ARG A 60 4.93 -10.35 -7.75
CA ARG A 60 4.86 -11.38 -6.71
C ARG A 60 4.07 -12.57 -7.26
N PRO A 61 4.68 -13.75 -7.45
CA PRO A 61 3.91 -14.97 -7.62
C PRO A 61 3.01 -15.17 -6.40
N TRP A 62 1.83 -15.74 -6.63
CA TRP A 62 0.90 -16.10 -5.55
C TRP A 62 1.63 -16.92 -4.47
N PRO A 63 1.36 -16.74 -3.17
CA PRO A 63 2.13 -17.37 -2.09
C PRO A 63 2.28 -18.90 -2.24
N GLU A 64 1.25 -19.56 -2.76
CA GLU A 64 1.25 -21.00 -3.05
C GLU A 64 2.31 -21.42 -4.07
N LYS A 65 2.71 -20.52 -4.98
CA LYS A 65 3.70 -20.77 -6.03
C LYS A 65 5.15 -20.51 -5.59
N LEU A 66 5.38 -20.02 -4.36
CA LEU A 66 6.72 -19.65 -3.88
C LEU A 66 7.19 -20.34 -2.62
N ASN A 67 6.37 -21.20 -1.99
CA ASN A 67 6.76 -21.92 -0.78
C ASN A 67 7.32 -20.99 0.32
N LEU A 68 6.81 -19.75 0.39
CA LEU A 68 7.32 -18.73 1.30
C LEU A 68 6.99 -19.05 2.76
N PRO A 69 7.80 -18.60 3.73
CA PRO A 69 7.45 -18.66 5.14
C PRO A 69 6.09 -17.99 5.39
N LYS A 70 5.26 -18.58 6.25
CA LYS A 70 3.87 -18.16 6.51
C LYS A 70 3.72 -16.67 6.88
N ALA A 71 4.75 -16.07 7.48
CA ALA A 71 4.80 -14.64 7.82
C ALA A 71 4.79 -13.71 6.59
N GLU A 72 5.36 -14.16 5.47
CA GLU A 72 5.43 -13.36 4.23
C GLU A 72 4.22 -13.57 3.31
N GLN A 73 3.43 -14.63 3.57
CA GLN A 73 2.20 -14.94 2.85
C GLN A 73 1.04 -14.00 3.24
N LEU A 74 1.09 -13.42 4.45
CA LEU A 74 0.02 -12.61 5.04
C LEU A 74 0.15 -11.10 4.77
N ALA A 75 1.10 -10.68 3.92
CA ALA A 75 1.34 -9.27 3.60
C ALA A 75 0.32 -8.67 2.59
N PHE A 76 -0.96 -9.06 2.70
CA PHE A 76 -2.11 -8.46 2.01
C PHE A 76 -3.29 -8.30 2.97
#